data_AF-A0A8H9GQB0-F1
#
_entry.id   AF-A0A8H9GQB0-F1
#
_cell.length_a   1.000
_cell.length_b   1.000
_cell.length_c   1.000
_cell.angle_alpha   90.00
_cell.angle_beta   90.00
_cell.angle_gamma   90.00
#
_symmetry.space_group_name_H-M   'P 1'
#
loop_
_entity.id
_entity.type
_entity.pdbx_description
1 polymer ?
#
loop_
_entity_poly.entity_id
_entity_poly.type
_entity_poly.pdbx_seq_one_letter_code
_entity_poly.pdbx_strand_id
1 'polypeptide(L)' 'MVAGMIGTEIQRAAMAATVPMPLNGFMRPEVPAHLLTWLVGEKNTHLCGQVVFVDGGADALIRGDSTW' A
#
# COMPACT_ATOMS: atom_id res chain seq x y z
N MET A 1 -2.75 13.90 9.65
CA MET A 1 -1.92 13.12 10.60
C MET A 1 -0.63 12.62 9.96
N VAL A 2 -0.65 11.86 8.85
CA VAL A 2 0.58 11.29 8.27
C VAL A 2 1.44 12.26 7.45
N ALA A 3 0.83 13.28 6.80
CA ALA A 3 1.55 14.21 5.92
C ALA A 3 2.76 14.91 6.61
N GLY A 4 2.65 15.27 7.89
CA GLY A 4 3.74 15.88 8.66
C GLY A 4 4.88 14.91 9.04
N MET A 5 4.65 13.60 8.92
CA MET A 5 5.62 12.54 9.26
C MET A 5 6.49 12.11 8.07
N ILE A 6 6.25 12.67 6.88
CA ILE A 6 6.97 12.34 5.64
C ILE A 6 7.36 13.60 4.87
N GLY A 7 7.32 14.78 5.50
CA GLY A 7 7.53 16.06 4.84
C GLY A 7 8.97 16.30 4.39
N THR A 8 9.93 15.78 5.16
CA THR A 8 11.37 15.87 4.89
C THR A 8 11.96 14.51 4.54
N GLU A 9 13.17 14.52 3.99
CA GLU A 9 13.87 13.28 3.62
C GLU A 9 14.25 12.43 4.83
N ILE A 10 14.70 13.06 5.92
CA ILE A 10 15.00 12.37 7.19
C ILE A 10 13.75 11.68 7.73
N GLN A 11 12.62 12.37 7.70
CA GLN A 11 11.34 11.82 8.15
C GLN A 11 10.87 10.64 7.27
N ARG A 12 11.03 10.74 5.95
CA ARG A 12 10.74 9.63 5.03
C ARG A 12 11.65 8.42 5.28
N ALA A 13 12.94 8.64 5.48
CA ALA A 13 13.88 7.56 5.79
C ALA A 13 13.53 6.88 7.13
N ALA A 14 13.21 7.65 8.16
CA ALA A 14 12.78 7.11 9.46
C ALA A 14 11.48 6.30 9.34
N MET A 15 10.53 6.78 8.54
CA MET A 15 9.28 6.08 8.28
C MET A 15 9.54 4.78 7.50
N ALA A 16 10.37 4.80 6.46
CA ALA A 16 10.71 3.63 5.66
C ALA A 16 11.43 2.53 6.46
N ALA A 17 12.18 2.92 7.50
CA ALA A 17 12.79 1.97 8.44
C ALA A 17 11.75 1.28 9.35
N THR A 18 10.64 1.96 9.65
CA THR A 18 9.57 1.43 10.52
C THR A 18 8.53 0.64 9.74
N VAL A 19 8.24 1.07 8.50
CA VAL A 19 7.27 0.45 7.60
C VAL A 19 7.99 0.10 6.29
N PRO A 20 8.58 -1.11 6.18
CA PRO A 20 9.35 -1.49 5.01
C PRO A 20 8.42 -1.72 3.81
N MET A 21 8.59 -0.95 2.74
CA MET A 21 7.78 -1.03 1.52
C MET A 21 8.66 -1.50 0.33
N PRO A 22 8.93 -2.81 0.21
CA PRO A 22 9.88 -3.33 -0.79
C PRO A 22 9.45 -3.08 -2.24
N LEU A 23 8.16 -2.85 -2.49
CA LEU A 23 7.61 -2.62 -3.82
C LEU A 23 7.44 -1.12 -4.08
N ASN A 24 8.51 -0.46 -4.51
CA ASN A 24 8.54 0.93 -4.98
C ASN A 24 8.25 2.03 -3.92
N GLY A 25 8.30 1.71 -2.63
CA GLY A 25 8.28 2.71 -1.55
C GLY A 25 7.00 3.55 -1.46
N PHE A 26 7.15 4.83 -1.10
CA PHE A 26 6.02 5.75 -0.95
C PHE A 26 5.28 5.94 -2.26
N MET A 27 3.97 5.78 -2.22
CA MET A 27 3.13 5.91 -3.40
C MET A 27 2.44 7.26 -3.47
N ARG A 28 2.13 7.65 -4.70
CA ARG A 28 1.24 8.77 -4.99
C ARG A 28 -0.22 8.30 -5.03
N PRO A 29 -1.22 9.22 -4.95
CA PRO A 29 -2.64 8.86 -4.93
C PRO A 29 -3.12 8.07 -6.17
N GLU A 30 -2.42 8.19 -7.30
CA GLU A 30 -2.79 7.49 -8.54
C GLU A 30 -2.62 5.97 -8.42
N VAL A 31 -1.69 5.49 -7.58
CA VAL A 31 -1.42 4.06 -7.40
C VAL A 31 -2.65 3.29 -6.88
N PRO A 32 -3.25 3.64 -5.73
CA PRO A 32 -4.49 3.00 -5.29
C PRO A 32 -5.67 3.30 -6.23
N ALA A 33 -5.69 4.45 -6.91
CA ALA A 33 -6.75 4.77 -7.87
C ALA A 33 -6.77 3.81 -9.07
N HIS A 34 -5.60 3.36 -9.55
CA HIS A 34 -5.53 2.35 -10.61
C HIS A 34 -6.14 1.01 -10.18
N LEU A 35 -5.87 0.56 -8.95
CA LEU A 35 -6.50 -0.65 -8.43
C LEU A 35 -8.02 -0.47 -8.37
N LEU A 36 -8.50 0.64 -7.80
CA LEU A 36 -9.94 0.91 -7.69
C LEU A 36 -10.61 0.92 -9.07
N THR A 37 -9.97 1.53 -10.07
CA THR A 37 -10.47 1.56 -11.45
C THR A 37 -10.63 0.16 -12.02
N TRP A 38 -9.67 -0.74 -11.77
CA TRP A 38 -9.78 -2.14 -12.19
C TRP A 38 -10.86 -2.89 -11.41
N LEU A 39 -10.93 -2.69 -10.08
CA LEU A 39 -11.89 -3.37 -9.22
C LEU A 39 -13.34 -3.09 -9.62
N VAL A 40 -13.64 -1.85 -10.01
CA VAL A 40 -14.98 -1.45 -10.46
C VAL A 40 -15.23 -1.68 -11.96
N GLY A 41 -14.23 -2.17 -12.69
CA GLY A 41 -14.31 -2.40 -14.12
C GLY A 41 -15.22 -3.58 -14.47
N GLU A 42 -15.94 -3.47 -15.59
CA GLU A 42 -16.88 -4.51 -16.06
C GLU A 42 -16.27 -5.91 -16.24
N LYS A 43 -14.95 -5.98 -16.48
CA LYS A 43 -14.23 -7.24 -16.65
C LYS A 43 -14.03 -7.97 -15.33
N ASN A 44 -14.08 -7.27 -14.20
CA ASN A 44 -13.92 -7.85 -12.87
C ASN A 44 -15.25 -8.42 -12.36
N THR A 45 -15.69 -9.52 -12.95
CA THR A 45 -17.05 -10.06 -12.76
C THR A 45 -17.22 -10.97 -11.54
N HIS A 46 -16.12 -11.46 -10.95
CA HIS A 46 -16.17 -12.54 -9.95
C HIS A 46 -15.38 -12.27 -8.67
N LEU A 47 -14.65 -11.15 -8.58
CA LEU A 47 -13.93 -10.81 -7.36
C LEU A 47 -14.92 -10.27 -6.31
N CYS A 48 -15.05 -10.97 -5.19
CA CYS A 48 -15.87 -10.54 -4.06
C CYS A 48 -15.23 -10.95 -2.73
N GLY A 49 -15.59 -10.25 -1.65
CA GLY A 49 -15.16 -10.60 -0.28
C GLY A 49 -13.65 -10.52 -0.05
N GLN A 50 -12.92 -9.74 -0.85
CA GLN A 50 -11.46 -9.62 -0.75
C GLN A 50 -11.05 -8.37 0.04
N VAL A 51 -9.92 -8.47 0.73
CA VAL A 51 -9.17 -7.34 1.30
C VAL A 51 -7.86 -7.24 0.52
N VAL A 52 -7.67 -6.15 -0.21
CA VAL A 52 -6.49 -5.95 -1.08
C VAL A 52 -5.62 -4.84 -0.51
N PHE A 53 -4.36 -5.17 -0.24
CA PHE A 53 -3.36 -4.22 0.27
C PHE A 53 -2.69 -3.48 -0.87
N VAL A 54 -2.71 -2.15 -0.80
CA VAL A 54 -1.91 -1.26 -1.66
C VAL A 54 -0.97 -0.49 -0.75
N ASP A 55 0.09 -1.15 -0.31
CA ASP A 55 0.96 -0.66 0.77
C ASP A 55 2.46 -0.86 0.45
N GLY A 56 2.79 -1.16 -0.81
CA GLY A 56 4.17 -1.44 -1.21
C GLY A 56 4.72 -2.76 -0.64
N GLY A 57 3.87 -3.65 -0.13
CA GLY A 57 4.27 -4.96 0.43
C GLY A 57 4.63 -4.92 1.92
N ALA A 58 4.28 -3.85 2.64
CA ALA A 58 4.61 -3.70 4.05
C ALA A 58 3.94 -4.75 4.94
N ASP A 59 2.64 -4.99 4.77
CA ASP A 59 1.91 -5.96 5.59
C ASP A 59 2.41 -7.39 5.36
N ALA A 60 2.84 -7.71 4.14
CA ALA A 60 3.45 -9.01 3.85
C ALA A 60 4.73 -9.25 4.66
N LEU A 61 5.53 -8.20 4.93
CA LEU A 61 6.74 -8.29 5.75
C LEU A 61 6.44 -8.19 7.26
N ILE A 62 5.53 -7.29 7.65
CA ILE A 62 5.26 -7.00 9.08
C ILE A 62 4.44 -8.13 9.70
N ARG A 63 3.42 -8.62 8.99
CA ARG A 63 2.48 -9.60 9.53
C ARG A 63 2.78 -11.04 9.08
N GLY A 64 3.49 -11.18 7.97
CA GLY A 64 3.89 -12.48 7.41
C GLY A 64 2.70 -13.38 7.07
N ASP A 65 2.98 -14.68 6.96
CA ASP A 65 2.02 -15.69 6.52
C ASP A 65 0.91 -15.99 7.55
N SER A 66 0.93 -15.35 8.72
CA SER A 66 0.03 -15.65 9.83
C SER A 66 -1.34 -14.96 9.77
N THR A 67 -1.55 -14.08 8.78
CA THR A 67 -2.71 -13.17 8.75
C THR A 67 -3.84 -13.64 7.83
N TRP A 68 -3.59 -14.66 6.99
CA TRP A 68 -4.49 -15.09 5.91
C TRP A 68 -4.69 -16.61 5.92
#